data_AF-A0A6P1YME8-F1
#
_entry.id   AF-A0A6P1YME8-F1
#
_cell.length_a   1.000
_cell.length_b   1.000
_cell.length_c   1.000
_cell.angle_alpha   90.00
_cell.angle_beta   90.00
_cell.angle_gamma   90.00
#
_symmetry.space_group_name_H-M   'P 1'
#
loop_
_entity.id
_entity.type
_entity.pdbx_description
1 polymer ?
#
loop_
_entity_poly.entity_id
_entity_poly.type
_entity_poly.pdbx_seq_one_letter_code
_entity_poly.pdbx_strand_id
1 'polypeptide(L)'
;MIVRRPRRSHAREDVRSFFAGSDYLDRMVLRPLSHITMSWEAHWDGDCYEAEVGSFAADLSAIIELIADAARPARYHDHEDRLAERVVTDLKWPIQKKAGRWIGEDYQCILEQGAFRDVGQRELIAAAAGRVHRALDFGQTHFDDMDDGHMAMLAGLMTTCIYHRYCDGTTLMVDEDDVDE
;
A
#
# COMPACT_ATOMS: atom_id res chain seq x y z
N MET A 1 -3.02 -31.98 13.28
CA MET A 1 -3.44 -31.16 12.13
C MET A 1 -4.30 -30.03 12.68
N ILE A 2 -3.74 -28.81 12.86
CA ILE A 2 -4.51 -27.69 13.40
C ILE A 2 -5.31 -27.09 12.26
N VAL A 3 -6.62 -27.37 12.24
CA VAL A 3 -7.57 -26.66 11.37
C VAL A 3 -7.63 -25.23 11.89
N ARG A 4 -6.87 -24.31 11.27
CA ARG A 4 -6.99 -22.88 11.55
C ARG A 4 -8.40 -22.46 11.12
N ARG A 5 -9.22 -21.99 12.08
CA ARG A 5 -10.49 -21.33 11.75
C ARG A 5 -10.20 -20.23 10.71
N PRO A 6 -11.03 -20.07 9.66
CA PRO A 6 -10.91 -18.93 8.77
C PRO A 6 -10.99 -17.67 9.64
N ARG A 7 -9.94 -16.85 9.61
CA ARG A 7 -9.95 -15.56 10.29
C ARG A 7 -11.03 -14.73 9.61
N ARG A 8 -12.00 -14.22 10.37
CA ARG A 8 -13.05 -13.37 9.80
C ARG A 8 -12.39 -12.17 9.13
N SER A 9 -12.79 -11.88 7.90
CA SER A 9 -12.48 -10.60 7.27
C SER A 9 -13.34 -9.53 7.93
N HIS A 10 -12.77 -8.34 8.10
CA HIS A 10 -13.55 -7.14 8.43
C HIS A 10 -14.34 -6.69 7.19
N ALA A 11 -15.42 -5.93 7.38
CA ALA A 11 -16.24 -5.47 6.26
C ALA A 11 -15.46 -4.46 5.41
N ARG A 12 -15.86 -4.27 4.15
CA ARG A 12 -15.24 -3.31 3.24
C ARG A 12 -15.26 -1.91 3.85
N GLU A 13 -16.38 -1.54 4.45
CA GLU A 13 -16.60 -0.24 5.08
C GLU A 13 -15.69 -0.03 6.28
N ASP A 14 -15.40 -1.08 7.06
CA ASP A 14 -14.45 -1.02 8.18
C ASP A 14 -13.03 -0.74 7.65
N VAL A 15 -12.65 -1.38 6.54
CA VAL A 15 -11.34 -1.19 5.90
C VAL A 15 -11.22 0.18 5.25
N ARG A 16 -12.28 0.72 4.64
CA ARG A 16 -12.29 2.10 4.14
C ARG A 16 -12.15 3.10 5.30
N SER A 17 -12.99 2.95 6.32
CA SER A 17 -13.03 3.84 7.49
C SER A 17 -11.70 3.86 8.26
N PHE A 18 -10.91 2.79 8.15
CA PHE A 18 -9.55 2.72 8.69
C PHE A 18 -8.65 3.86 8.19
N PHE A 19 -8.83 4.33 6.96
CA PHE A 19 -8.02 5.39 6.35
C PHE A 19 -8.65 6.79 6.43
N ALA A 20 -9.88 6.90 6.91
CA ALA A 20 -10.69 8.11 6.77
C ALA A 20 -10.13 9.27 7.61
N GLY A 21 -9.75 10.37 6.94
CA GLY A 21 -9.35 11.61 7.61
C GLY A 21 -8.08 11.51 8.44
N SER A 22 -7.14 10.64 8.05
CA SER A 22 -5.87 10.47 8.76
C SER A 22 -4.95 11.69 8.69
N ASP A 23 -4.33 12.02 9.83
CA ASP A 23 -3.36 13.12 9.98
C ASP A 23 -1.98 12.78 9.39
N TYR A 24 -1.73 11.49 9.12
CA TYR A 24 -0.43 10.99 8.70
C TYR A 24 -0.41 10.34 7.33
N LEU A 25 -1.55 9.89 6.80
CA LEU A 25 -1.59 9.04 5.62
C LEU A 25 -1.01 9.74 4.38
N ASP A 26 -1.44 10.95 4.05
CA ASP A 26 -0.94 11.71 2.90
C ASP A 26 0.56 12.01 3.03
N ARG A 27 1.00 12.43 4.22
CA ARG A 27 2.39 12.73 4.54
C ARG A 27 3.29 11.50 4.46
N MET A 28 2.77 10.32 4.79
CA MET A 28 3.54 9.08 4.75
C MET A 28 3.46 8.35 3.40
N VAL A 29 2.37 8.53 2.66
CA VAL A 29 2.14 7.83 1.39
C VAL A 29 2.51 8.69 0.18
N LEU A 30 2.08 9.95 0.15
CA LEU A 30 2.21 10.84 -1.02
C LEU A 30 3.46 11.71 -0.97
N ARG A 31 3.85 12.25 0.19
CA ARG A 31 5.06 13.08 0.32
C ARG A 31 6.36 12.40 -0.12
N PRO A 32 6.57 11.08 0.05
CA PRO A 32 7.73 10.40 -0.55
C PRO A 32 7.81 10.54 -2.08
N LEU A 33 6.66 10.76 -2.74
CA LEU A 33 6.55 10.97 -4.18
C LEU A 33 6.71 12.44 -4.59
N SER A 34 7.13 13.33 -3.67
CA SER A 34 7.33 14.75 -3.98
C SER A 34 8.42 15.05 -5.01
N HIS A 35 9.21 14.04 -5.38
CA HIS A 35 10.16 14.12 -6.49
C HIS A 35 9.50 14.00 -7.88
N ILE A 36 8.21 13.62 -7.93
CA ILE A 36 7.38 13.55 -9.14
C ILE A 36 6.44 14.76 -9.19
N THR A 37 5.67 14.97 -8.11
CA THR A 37 4.77 16.14 -7.97
C THR A 37 4.83 16.72 -6.57
N MET A 38 4.87 18.05 -6.46
CA MET A 38 4.92 18.76 -5.18
C MET A 38 3.56 18.85 -4.47
N SER A 39 2.45 18.52 -5.15
CA SER A 39 1.09 18.53 -4.59
C SER A 39 0.80 17.19 -3.88
N TRP A 40 1.33 17.03 -2.67
CA TRP A 40 1.21 15.79 -1.89
C TRP A 40 0.18 15.83 -0.77
N GLU A 41 -0.32 17.01 -0.40
CA GLU A 41 -1.40 17.14 0.58
C GLU A 41 -2.69 16.57 -0.01
N ALA A 42 -3.48 15.88 0.82
CA ALA A 42 -4.76 15.32 0.37
C ALA A 42 -5.86 15.60 1.40
N HIS A 43 -6.99 16.13 0.93
CA HIS A 43 -8.15 16.42 1.78
C HIS A 43 -9.15 15.26 1.78
N TRP A 44 -9.66 14.90 2.95
CA TRP A 44 -10.74 13.92 3.08
C TRP A 44 -12.10 14.63 3.01
N ASP A 45 -12.92 14.30 2.01
CA ASP A 45 -14.21 14.97 1.76
C ASP A 45 -15.40 14.40 2.57
N GLY A 46 -15.16 13.29 3.27
CA GLY A 46 -16.18 12.54 4.01
C GLY A 46 -16.37 11.11 3.51
N ASP A 47 -16.00 10.80 2.25
CA ASP A 47 -16.08 9.48 1.64
C ASP A 47 -14.73 9.02 1.03
N CYS A 48 -13.97 9.94 0.44
CA CYS A 48 -12.65 9.65 -0.12
C CYS A 48 -11.68 10.84 0.00
N TYR A 49 -10.42 10.64 -0.43
CA TYR A 49 -9.49 11.73 -0.62
C TYR A 49 -9.77 12.43 -1.95
N GLU A 50 -10.01 13.74 -1.90
CA GLU A 50 -10.43 14.57 -3.03
C GLU A 50 -9.36 14.61 -4.12
N ALA A 51 -9.76 14.39 -5.36
CA ALA A 51 -8.85 14.43 -6.50
C ALA A 51 -8.48 15.88 -6.83
N GLU A 52 -7.19 16.19 -6.80
CA GLU A 52 -6.66 17.51 -7.14
C GLU A 52 -5.70 17.41 -8.33
N VAL A 53 -5.66 18.48 -9.14
CA VAL A 53 -4.76 18.58 -10.29
C VAL A 53 -3.30 18.49 -9.84
N GLY A 54 -2.53 17.67 -10.54
CA GLY A 54 -1.14 17.40 -10.20
C GLY A 54 -0.96 16.65 -8.87
N SER A 55 -2.02 16.07 -8.28
CA SER A 55 -1.93 15.31 -7.03
C SER A 55 -2.21 13.82 -7.25
N PHE A 56 -1.56 12.99 -6.43
CA PHE A 56 -1.81 11.56 -6.35
C PHE A 56 -2.99 11.19 -5.43
N ALA A 57 -3.79 12.16 -4.96
CA ALA A 57 -4.93 11.90 -4.10
C ALA A 57 -5.98 10.95 -4.73
N ALA A 58 -6.20 11.05 -6.04
CA ALA A 58 -7.08 10.11 -6.76
C ALA A 58 -6.53 8.67 -6.75
N ASP A 59 -5.22 8.51 -6.94
CA ASP A 59 -4.56 7.21 -6.82
C ASP A 59 -4.62 6.67 -5.38
N LEU A 60 -4.43 7.53 -4.37
CA LEU A 60 -4.56 7.16 -2.96
C LEU A 60 -5.94 6.56 -2.66
N SER A 61 -7.00 7.26 -3.07
CA SER A 61 -8.38 6.79 -2.96
C SER A 61 -8.57 5.44 -3.68
N ALA A 62 -8.09 5.31 -4.92
CA ALA A 62 -8.19 4.05 -5.66
C ALA A 62 -7.45 2.88 -4.99
N ILE A 63 -6.27 3.12 -4.40
CA ILE A 63 -5.53 2.10 -3.66
C ILE A 63 -6.29 1.68 -2.39
N ILE A 64 -6.89 2.62 -1.65
CA ILE A 64 -7.75 2.31 -0.49
C ILE A 64 -8.89 1.40 -0.91
N GLU A 65 -9.51 1.66 -2.06
CA GLU A 65 -10.58 0.81 -2.59
C GLU A 65 -10.12 -0.60 -2.93
N LEU A 66 -8.97 -0.74 -3.58
CA LEU A 66 -8.38 -2.04 -3.88
C LEU A 66 -8.05 -2.82 -2.62
N ILE A 67 -7.55 -2.15 -1.57
CA ILE A 67 -7.28 -2.75 -0.26
C ILE A 67 -8.58 -3.21 0.40
N ALA A 68 -9.64 -2.40 0.35
CA ALA A 68 -10.94 -2.72 0.92
C ALA A 68 -11.65 -3.88 0.22
N ASP A 69 -11.44 -4.02 -1.09
CA ASP A 69 -11.98 -5.12 -1.90
C ASP A 69 -11.16 -6.42 -1.85
N ALA A 70 -9.91 -6.33 -1.42
CA ALA A 70 -9.03 -7.48 -1.38
C ALA A 70 -9.48 -8.49 -0.31
N ALA A 71 -9.52 -9.77 -0.70
CA ALA A 71 -9.75 -10.83 0.25
C ALA A 71 -8.61 -10.88 1.28
N ARG A 72 -8.96 -10.94 2.57
CA ARG A 72 -8.00 -11.12 3.66
C ARG A 72 -7.08 -12.33 3.39
N PRO A 73 -5.76 -12.13 3.24
CA PRO A 73 -4.86 -13.26 3.09
C PRO A 73 -4.72 -14.02 4.41
N ALA A 74 -4.53 -15.34 4.32
CA ALA A 74 -4.25 -16.17 5.49
C ALA A 74 -2.96 -15.72 6.22
N ARG A 75 -1.99 -15.25 5.45
CA ARG A 75 -0.72 -14.70 5.92
C ARG A 75 -0.16 -13.70 4.90
N TYR A 76 -0.25 -12.41 5.22
CA TYR A 76 0.17 -11.33 4.32
C TYR A 76 1.67 -11.32 4.03
N HIS A 77 2.50 -11.78 4.97
CA HIS A 77 3.94 -11.96 4.75
C HIS A 77 4.28 -12.90 3.59
N ASP A 78 3.40 -13.85 3.23
CA ASP A 78 3.66 -14.74 2.09
C ASP A 78 3.64 -13.95 0.76
N HIS A 79 2.89 -12.86 0.69
CA HIS A 79 2.85 -11.97 -0.47
C HIS A 79 4.10 -11.10 -0.54
N GLU A 80 4.53 -10.55 0.59
CA GLU A 80 5.79 -9.80 0.70
C GLU A 80 7.01 -10.69 0.39
N ASP A 81 6.96 -11.96 0.79
CA ASP A 81 7.98 -12.95 0.50
C ASP A 81 8.11 -13.23 -1.00
N ARG A 82 6.99 -13.34 -1.73
CA ARG A 82 7.02 -13.52 -3.19
C ARG A 82 7.65 -12.33 -3.91
N LEU A 83 7.41 -11.10 -3.43
CA LEU A 83 8.06 -9.91 -3.98
C LEU A 83 9.57 -9.95 -3.76
N ALA A 84 10.02 -10.26 -2.55
CA ALA A 84 11.44 -10.39 -2.25
C ALA A 84 12.10 -11.56 -3.01
N GLU A 85 11.40 -12.68 -3.18
CA GLU A 85 11.87 -13.80 -3.99
C GLU A 85 12.08 -13.39 -5.45
N ARG A 86 11.19 -12.56 -6.03
CA ARG A 86 11.39 -12.00 -7.39
C ARG A 86 12.65 -11.16 -7.47
N VAL A 87 12.95 -10.35 -6.45
CA VAL A 87 14.21 -9.57 -6.42
C VAL A 87 15.43 -10.49 -6.47
N VAL A 88 15.41 -11.61 -5.74
CA VAL A 88 16.48 -12.61 -5.79
C VAL A 88 16.54 -13.30 -7.16
N THR A 89 15.40 -13.75 -7.69
CA THR A 89 15.38 -14.56 -8.91
C THR A 89 15.61 -13.76 -10.17
N ASP A 90 15.10 -12.54 -10.25
CA ASP A 90 15.04 -11.76 -11.49
C ASP A 90 16.11 -10.67 -11.51
N LEU A 91 16.28 -9.96 -10.39
CA LEU A 91 17.26 -8.86 -10.27
C LEU A 91 18.61 -9.33 -9.73
N LYS A 92 18.68 -10.56 -9.20
CA LYS A 92 19.91 -11.18 -8.66
C LYS A 92 20.55 -10.39 -7.51
N TRP A 93 19.75 -9.65 -6.74
CA TRP A 93 20.27 -8.94 -5.59
C TRP A 93 20.78 -9.92 -4.52
N PRO A 94 21.85 -9.58 -3.79
CA PRO A 94 22.45 -10.43 -2.77
C PRO A 94 21.68 -10.41 -1.43
N ILE A 95 20.34 -10.42 -1.48
CA ILE A 95 19.47 -10.46 -0.31
C ILE A 95 19.17 -11.90 0.09
N GLN A 96 18.83 -12.11 1.36
CA GLN A 96 18.48 -13.45 1.87
C GLN A 96 17.54 -13.36 3.07
N LYS A 97 16.78 -14.42 3.30
CA LYS A 97 15.88 -14.50 4.44
C LYS A 97 16.57 -15.17 5.64
N LYS A 98 16.73 -14.43 6.75
CA LYS A 98 17.26 -14.94 8.02
C LYS A 98 16.27 -14.70 9.14
N ALA A 99 15.99 -15.74 9.94
CA ALA A 99 15.05 -15.69 11.07
C ALA A 99 13.69 -15.04 10.73
N GLY A 100 13.18 -15.30 9.52
CA GLY A 100 11.90 -14.77 9.05
C GLY A 100 11.93 -13.34 8.52
N ARG A 101 13.11 -12.71 8.39
CA ARG A 101 13.27 -11.35 7.84
C ARG A 101 14.19 -11.37 6.62
N TRP A 102 13.88 -10.56 5.62
CA TRP A 102 14.78 -10.30 4.51
C TRP A 102 15.88 -9.33 4.96
N ILE A 103 17.12 -9.67 4.64
CA ILE A 103 18.31 -8.87 4.96
C ILE A 103 19.17 -8.68 3.71
N GLY A 104 20.01 -7.66 3.74
CA GLY A 104 20.94 -7.31 2.66
C GLY A 104 20.66 -5.93 2.09
N GLU A 105 19.41 -5.51 2.08
CA GLU A 105 18.94 -4.19 1.62
C GLU A 105 17.77 -3.70 2.48
N ASP A 106 17.39 -2.45 2.27
CA ASP A 106 16.18 -1.87 2.86
C ASP A 106 14.93 -2.66 2.43
N TYR A 107 14.02 -2.92 3.37
CA TYR A 107 12.88 -3.79 3.10
C TYR A 107 11.85 -3.16 2.18
N GLN A 108 11.61 -1.85 2.27
CA GLN A 108 10.69 -1.16 1.35
C GLN A 108 11.27 -1.18 -0.06
N CYS A 109 12.57 -0.93 -0.20
CA CYS A 109 13.27 -1.04 -1.48
C CYS A 109 13.16 -2.44 -2.11
N ILE A 110 13.30 -3.51 -1.30
CA ILE A 110 13.10 -4.89 -1.77
C ILE A 110 11.67 -5.08 -2.30
N LEU A 111 10.65 -4.61 -1.58
CA LEU A 111 9.25 -4.81 -1.99
C LEU A 111 8.90 -4.00 -3.23
N GLU A 112 9.37 -2.76 -3.31
CA GLU A 112 9.23 -1.89 -4.48
C GLU A 112 9.82 -2.55 -5.73
N GLN A 113 11.09 -2.93 -5.67
CA GLN A 113 11.79 -3.51 -6.82
C GLN A 113 11.19 -4.85 -7.25
N GLY A 114 10.72 -5.66 -6.28
CA GLY A 114 10.04 -6.93 -6.56
C GLY A 114 8.66 -6.77 -7.22
N ALA A 115 8.05 -5.58 -7.11
CA ALA A 115 6.69 -5.34 -7.56
C ALA A 115 6.57 -4.83 -9.00
N PHE A 116 7.67 -4.53 -9.71
CA PHE A 116 7.60 -4.08 -11.12
C PHE A 116 6.99 -5.13 -12.07
N ARG A 117 6.98 -6.41 -11.66
CA ARG A 117 6.32 -7.51 -12.38
C ARG A 117 5.07 -8.01 -11.65
N ASP A 118 4.57 -7.26 -10.67
CA ASP A 118 3.36 -7.59 -9.96
C ASP A 118 2.13 -7.14 -10.74
N VAL A 119 1.71 -7.97 -11.69
CA VAL A 119 0.58 -7.68 -12.58
C VAL A 119 -0.67 -7.35 -11.76
N GLY A 120 -1.19 -6.13 -11.92
CA GLY A 120 -2.34 -5.63 -11.17
C GLY A 120 -2.08 -5.46 -9.68
N GLN A 121 -0.81 -5.35 -9.26
CA GLN A 121 -0.37 -5.07 -7.89
C GLN A 121 -0.89 -6.07 -6.85
N ARG A 122 -1.14 -7.31 -7.27
CA ARG A 122 -1.84 -8.33 -6.50
C ARG A 122 -1.13 -8.69 -5.19
N GLU A 123 0.19 -8.79 -5.20
CA GLU A 123 0.95 -9.12 -4.00
C GLU A 123 1.04 -7.90 -3.07
N LEU A 124 1.22 -6.69 -3.60
CA LEU A 124 1.22 -5.46 -2.79
C LEU A 124 -0.13 -5.22 -2.10
N ILE A 125 -1.23 -5.26 -2.85
CA ILE A 125 -2.58 -5.04 -2.32
C ILE A 125 -2.94 -6.12 -1.29
N ALA A 126 -2.61 -7.39 -1.54
CA ALA A 126 -2.85 -8.44 -0.56
C ALA A 126 -2.02 -8.25 0.72
N ALA A 127 -0.75 -7.83 0.59
CA ALA A 127 0.09 -7.51 1.73
C ALA A 127 -0.49 -6.36 2.57
N ALA A 128 -0.93 -5.29 1.91
CA ALA A 128 -1.56 -4.13 2.55
C ALA A 128 -2.89 -4.50 3.24
N ALA A 129 -3.80 -5.19 2.55
CA ALA A 129 -5.08 -5.63 3.12
C ALA A 129 -4.90 -6.52 4.34
N GLY A 130 -3.94 -7.43 4.30
CA GLY A 130 -3.65 -8.28 5.46
C GLY A 130 -3.05 -7.52 6.65
N ARG A 131 -2.35 -6.40 6.43
CA ARG A 131 -1.89 -5.49 7.49
C ARG A 131 -3.06 -4.74 8.12
N VAL A 132 -3.96 -4.17 7.30
CA VAL A 132 -5.17 -3.49 7.80
C VAL A 132 -6.05 -4.44 8.62
N HIS A 133 -6.38 -5.62 8.08
CA HIS A 133 -7.15 -6.60 8.84
C HIS A 133 -6.46 -7.06 10.13
N ARG A 134 -5.12 -7.07 10.16
CA ARG A 134 -4.39 -7.38 11.39
C ARG A 134 -4.47 -6.23 12.40
N ALA A 135 -4.36 -4.98 11.98
CA ALA A 135 -4.56 -3.81 12.84
C ALA A 135 -5.96 -3.83 13.47
N LEU A 136 -6.99 -4.04 12.63
CA LEU A 136 -8.38 -4.15 13.08
C LEU A 136 -8.61 -5.32 14.05
N ASP A 137 -7.96 -6.48 13.85
CA ASP A 137 -8.01 -7.60 14.81
C ASP A 137 -7.46 -7.23 16.20
N PHE A 138 -6.53 -6.26 16.27
CA PHE A 138 -5.95 -5.75 17.52
C PHE A 138 -6.67 -4.50 18.04
N GLY A 139 -7.79 -4.10 17.42
CA GLY A 139 -8.56 -2.93 17.84
C GLY A 139 -7.95 -1.58 17.44
N GLN A 140 -6.95 -1.58 16.55
CA GLN A 140 -6.47 -0.36 15.90
C GLN A 140 -7.44 -0.05 14.76
N THR A 141 -8.35 0.88 15.01
CA THR A 141 -9.48 1.17 14.11
C THR A 141 -9.17 2.23 13.07
N HIS A 142 -8.06 2.93 13.21
CA HIS A 142 -7.62 4.00 12.33
C HIS A 142 -6.14 3.83 11.96
N PHE A 143 -5.73 4.35 10.79
CA PHE A 143 -4.35 4.29 10.30
C PHE A 143 -3.37 4.89 11.33
N ASP A 144 -3.76 6.00 11.96
CA ASP A 144 -2.94 6.69 12.97
C ASP A 144 -2.85 5.94 14.31
N ASP A 145 -3.68 4.91 14.53
CA ASP A 145 -3.61 4.06 15.74
C ASP A 145 -2.56 2.94 15.62
N MET A 146 -2.00 2.73 14.41
CA MET A 146 -1.00 1.70 14.17
C MET A 146 0.31 2.02 14.89
N ASP A 147 1.06 0.98 15.28
CA ASP A 147 2.45 1.21 15.68
C ASP A 147 3.31 1.64 14.50
N ASP A 148 4.30 2.51 14.76
CA ASP A 148 5.15 3.15 13.76
C ASP A 148 5.71 2.19 12.70
N GLY A 149 6.10 0.98 13.11
CA GLY A 149 6.67 -0.01 12.21
C GLY A 149 5.64 -0.59 11.23
N HIS A 150 4.44 -0.94 11.70
CA HIS A 150 3.39 -1.41 10.80
C HIS A 150 2.79 -0.28 9.97
N MET A 151 2.67 0.93 10.53
CA MET A 151 2.21 2.14 9.83
C MET A 151 3.14 2.50 8.67
N ALA A 152 4.45 2.60 8.93
CA ALA A 152 5.45 2.90 7.91
C ALA A 152 5.49 1.85 6.79
N MET A 153 5.33 0.57 7.14
CA MET A 153 5.28 -0.48 6.13
C MET A 153 3.99 -0.44 5.29
N LEU A 154 2.83 -0.18 5.90
CA LEU A 154 1.59 -0.03 5.15
C LEU A 154 1.67 1.18 4.21
N ALA A 155 2.16 2.31 4.71
CA ALA A 155 2.40 3.50 3.90
C ALA A 155 3.34 3.21 2.72
N GLY A 156 4.47 2.56 2.97
CA GLY A 156 5.43 2.20 1.93
C GLY A 156 4.84 1.31 0.84
N LEU A 157 4.01 0.32 1.20
CA LEU A 157 3.30 -0.50 0.22
C LEU A 157 2.36 0.35 -0.66
N MET A 158 1.62 1.28 -0.06
CA MET A 158 0.73 2.17 -0.79
C MET A 158 1.51 3.14 -1.68
N THR A 159 2.61 3.71 -1.20
CA THR A 159 3.54 4.54 -1.99
C THR A 159 4.07 3.77 -3.20
N THR A 160 4.54 2.54 -3.01
CA THR A 160 4.98 1.67 -4.11
C THR A 160 3.86 1.44 -5.11
N CYS A 161 2.63 1.19 -4.65
CA CYS A 161 1.50 1.03 -5.57
C CYS A 161 1.29 2.27 -6.44
N ILE A 162 1.26 3.47 -5.83
CA ILE A 162 1.06 4.72 -6.57
C ILE A 162 2.23 4.97 -7.53
N TYR A 163 3.47 4.79 -7.07
CA TYR A 163 4.66 4.94 -7.90
C TYR A 163 4.63 4.03 -9.13
N HIS A 164 4.21 2.77 -8.98
CA HIS A 164 4.16 1.83 -10.10
C HIS A 164 3.08 2.20 -11.12
N ARG A 165 1.92 2.69 -10.65
CA ARG A 165 0.86 3.22 -11.53
C ARG A 165 1.35 4.43 -12.34
N TYR A 166 2.14 5.30 -11.71
CA TYR A 166 2.80 6.39 -12.42
C TYR A 166 3.79 5.86 -13.48
N CYS A 167 4.66 4.91 -13.14
CA CYS A 167 5.64 4.36 -14.06
C CYS A 167 5.05 3.59 -15.25
N ASP A 168 3.90 2.93 -15.09
CA ASP A 168 3.24 2.16 -16.15
C ASP A 168 2.13 2.93 -16.89
N GLY A 169 1.92 4.20 -16.54
CA GLY A 169 0.95 5.09 -17.17
C GLY A 169 -0.51 4.83 -16.78
N THR A 170 -0.76 4.11 -15.68
CA THR A 170 -2.10 3.85 -15.15
C THR A 170 -2.50 4.73 -13.96
N THR A 171 -1.67 5.72 -13.62
CA THR A 171 -1.99 6.75 -12.62
C THR A 171 -3.30 7.47 -12.95
N LEU A 172 -3.99 7.89 -11.89
CA LEU A 172 -5.20 8.71 -11.95
C LEU A 172 -4.91 10.20 -11.69
N MET A 173 -3.63 10.56 -11.55
CA MET A 173 -3.21 11.96 -11.45
C MET A 173 -3.68 12.69 -12.70
N VAL A 174 -4.41 13.78 -12.49
CA VAL A 174 -4.88 14.67 -13.57
C VAL A 174 -3.77 15.69 -13.83
N ASP A 175 -3.30 15.78 -15.06
CA ASP A 175 -2.28 16.77 -15.43
C ASP A 175 -2.92 18.16 -15.62
N GLU A 176 -2.15 19.23 -15.40
CA GLU A 176 -2.63 20.62 -15.58
C GLU A 176 -3.11 20.88 -17.02
N ASP A 177 -2.54 20.18 -18.00
CA ASP A 177 -2.88 20.33 -19.42
C ASP A 177 -4.23 19.67 -19.80
N ASP A 178 -4.78 18.80 -18.95
CA ASP A 178 -6.04 18.06 -19.21
C ASP A 178 -7.31 18.82 -18.77
N VAL A 179 -7.16 19.99 -18.14
CA VAL A 179 -8.28 20.76 -17.55
C VAL A 179 -8.92 21.74 -18.55
N ASP A 180 -8.31 21.92 -19.73
CA ASP A 180 -8.71 22.91 -20.75
C ASP A 180 -9.41 22.32 -22.00
N GLU A 181 -9.86 21.05 -21.99
CA GLU A 181 -10.73 20.46 -23.05
C GLU A 181 -12.23 20.43 -22.72
#